data_AF-A0A368F0B9-F1
#
_entry.id   AF-A0A368F0B9-F1
#
_cell.length_a   1.000
_cell.length_b   1.000
_cell.length_c   1.000
_cell.angle_alpha   90.00
_cell.angle_beta   90.00
_cell.angle_gamma   90.00
#
_symmetry.space_group_name_H-M   'P 1'
#
loop_
_entity.id
_entity.type
_entity.pdbx_description
1 polymer ?
#
loop_
_entity_poly.entity_id
_entity_poly.type
_entity_poly.pdbx_seq_one_letter_code
_entity_poly.pdbx_strand_id
1 'polypeptide(L)'
;MQAYGHNLTLFSVIRHPIDRFLSGYVDKCINEQEYYKGEKRCFGCKQDMRCFVEKLHKNLFEYYTNTTKNSSVTYYYVRHFAPQTWYCNFKEHKNDFIFVDYHTGPKGIEMTAKEFDRIFEQKAPQNTQQLIPKQGGKSSSSFCRTITL
;
A
#
# COMPACT_ATOMS: atom_id res chain seq x y z
N MET A 1 -4.24 -13.06 -12.97
CA MET A 1 -4.92 -11.93 -13.64
C MET A 1 -5.68 -12.49 -14.83
N GLN A 2 -6.97 -12.79 -14.69
CA GLN A 2 -7.83 -13.17 -15.82
C GLN A 2 -9.12 -12.36 -15.76
N ALA A 3 -9.57 -11.94 -16.95
CA ALA A 3 -10.77 -11.17 -17.29
C ALA A 3 -10.76 -9.65 -16.96
N TYR A 4 -9.86 -8.89 -17.57
CA TYR A 4 -10.10 -7.47 -17.84
C TYR A 4 -9.62 -7.14 -19.26
N GLY A 5 -10.33 -6.25 -19.97
CA GLY A 5 -10.26 -6.05 -21.42
C GLY A 5 -8.90 -5.58 -21.98
N HIS A 6 -8.78 -5.61 -23.30
CA HIS A 6 -7.54 -5.50 -24.08
C HIS A 6 -6.70 -4.19 -23.93
N ASN A 7 -7.09 -3.22 -23.09
CA ASN A 7 -6.36 -1.95 -22.90
C ASN A 7 -6.30 -1.52 -21.41
N LEU A 8 -5.57 -2.28 -20.59
CA LEU A 8 -5.35 -1.93 -19.18
C LEU A 8 -4.06 -1.15 -19.00
N THR A 9 -4.14 -0.02 -18.28
CA THR A 9 -2.95 0.68 -17.81
C THR A 9 -2.72 0.32 -16.35
N LEU A 10 -1.62 -0.39 -16.09
CA LEU A 10 -1.19 -0.72 -14.74
C LEU A 10 -0.26 0.38 -14.24
N PHE A 11 -0.49 0.84 -13.01
CA PHE A 11 0.44 1.76 -12.34
C PHE A 11 0.62 1.38 -10.88
N SER A 12 1.78 1.73 -10.33
CA SER A 12 2.11 1.49 -8.93
C SER A 12 2.67 2.77 -8.31
N VAL A 13 2.10 3.14 -7.16
CA VAL A 13 2.56 4.31 -6.40
C VAL A 13 3.75 3.91 -5.54
N ILE A 14 4.91 4.47 -5.84
CA ILE A 14 6.16 4.23 -5.15
C ILE A 14 6.36 5.29 -4.08
N ARG A 15 6.58 4.84 -2.84
CA ARG A 15 6.88 5.67 -1.67
C ARG A 15 8.23 5.30 -1.12
N HIS A 16 8.93 6.26 -0.52
CA HIS A 16 10.13 5.94 0.25
C HIS A 16 9.79 4.89 1.34
N PRO A 17 10.54 3.77 1.44
CA PRO A 17 10.16 2.67 2.33
C PRO A 17 10.01 3.08 3.79
N ILE A 18 10.87 3.98 4.28
CA ILE A 18 10.83 4.47 5.65
C ILE A 18 9.56 5.31 5.88
N ASP A 19 9.21 6.20 4.96
CA ASP A 19 8.03 7.06 5.10
C ASP A 19 6.74 6.24 5.08
N ARG A 20 6.68 5.21 4.21
CA ARG A 20 5.56 4.28 4.18
C ARG A 20 5.46 3.49 5.48
N PHE A 21 6.58 2.99 6.00
CA PHE A 21 6.61 2.28 7.28
C PHE A 21 6.13 3.16 8.43
N LEU A 22 6.69 4.37 8.58
CA LEU A 22 6.32 5.29 9.66
C LEU A 22 4.86 5.72 9.56
N SER A 23 4.40 6.07 8.36
CA SER A 23 2.99 6.40 8.12
C SER A 23 2.07 5.23 8.47
N GLY A 24 2.44 4.01 8.09
CA GLY A 24 1.69 2.80 8.44
C GLY A 24 1.69 2.52 9.94
N TYR A 25 2.82 2.73 10.63
CA TYR A 25 2.92 2.56 12.07
C TYR A 25 2.02 3.56 12.81
N VAL A 26 2.07 4.84 12.45
CA VAL A 26 1.20 5.85 13.05
C VAL A 26 -0.27 5.51 12.80
N ASP A 27 -0.63 5.17 11.57
CA ASP A 27 -2.00 4.81 11.21
C ASP A 27 -2.50 3.57 11.99
N LYS A 28 -1.78 2.45 11.89
CA LYS A 28 -2.23 1.14 12.38
C LYS A 28 -1.94 0.87 13.86
N CYS A 29 -0.96 1.53 14.45
CA CYS A 29 -0.56 1.32 15.84
C CYS A 29 -0.98 2.45 16.78
N ILE A 30 -1.01 3.69 16.29
CA ILE A 30 -1.27 4.86 17.14
C ILE A 30 -2.71 5.35 16.97
N ASN A 31 -3.18 5.47 15.73
CA ASN A 31 -4.48 6.06 15.42
C ASN A 31 -5.62 5.03 15.46
N GLU A 32 -5.45 3.84 14.85
CA GLU A 32 -6.47 2.78 14.79
C GLU A 32 -6.58 1.97 16.10
N GLN A 33 -6.79 2.66 17.22
CA GLN A 33 -6.85 2.06 18.55
C GLN A 33 -8.04 1.12 18.76
N GLU A 34 -9.09 1.27 17.97
CA GLU A 34 -10.34 0.52 18.10
C GLU A 34 -10.27 -0.88 17.47
N TYR A 35 -9.41 -1.07 16.46
CA TYR A 35 -9.34 -2.33 15.70
C TYR A 35 -8.74 -3.47 16.53
N TYR A 36 -7.66 -3.19 17.28
CA TYR A 36 -7.12 -4.09 18.31
C TYR A 36 -6.87 -3.34 19.62
N LYS A 37 -7.52 -3.82 20.69
CA LYS A 37 -7.44 -3.24 22.05
C LYS A 37 -6.34 -3.89 22.89
N GLY A 38 -5.80 -3.11 23.83
CA GLY A 38 -4.95 -3.57 24.91
C GLY A 38 -3.71 -4.35 24.45
N GLU A 39 -3.58 -5.59 24.94
CA GLU A 39 -2.38 -6.42 24.81
C GLU A 39 -2.13 -6.99 23.41
N LYS A 40 -3.10 -6.93 22.49
CA LYS A 40 -2.93 -7.45 21.12
C LYS A 40 -2.45 -6.39 20.13
N ARG A 41 -2.51 -5.11 20.50
CA ARG A 41 -2.17 -4.00 19.61
C ARG A 41 -0.70 -4.06 19.22
N CYS A 42 -0.44 -4.02 17.91
CA CYS A 42 0.89 -4.03 17.30
C CYS A 42 1.77 -5.15 17.83
N PHE A 43 1.24 -6.38 17.70
CA PHE A 43 1.84 -7.61 18.21
C PHE A 43 2.08 -7.61 19.73
N GLY A 44 1.32 -6.78 20.47
CA GLY A 44 1.47 -6.57 21.90
C GLY A 44 2.64 -5.67 22.29
N CYS A 45 3.20 -4.91 21.35
CA CYS A 45 4.25 -3.92 21.62
C CYS A 45 3.71 -2.56 22.07
N LYS A 46 2.38 -2.36 22.03
CA LYS A 46 1.74 -1.07 22.36
C LYS A 46 2.34 0.06 21.48
N GLN A 47 3.15 0.95 22.06
CA GLN A 47 3.81 2.08 21.38
C GLN A 47 5.34 1.92 21.29
N ASP A 48 5.88 0.75 21.63
CA ASP A 48 7.30 0.46 21.44
C ASP A 48 7.57 0.08 19.98
N MET A 49 8.17 1.01 19.24
CA MET A 49 8.51 0.82 17.82
C MET A 49 9.61 -0.24 17.64
N ARG A 50 10.58 -0.34 18.55
CA ARG A 50 11.65 -1.33 18.45
C ARG A 50 11.09 -2.73 18.58
N CYS A 51 10.29 -2.97 19.61
CA CYS A 51 9.54 -4.23 19.78
C CYS A 51 8.71 -4.54 18.53
N PHE A 52 8.02 -3.53 17.98
CA PHE A 52 7.18 -3.70 16.80
C PHE A 52 7.99 -4.13 15.58
N VAL A 53 9.12 -3.48 15.29
CA VAL A 53 10.00 -3.82 14.17
C VAL A 53 10.54 -5.25 14.30
N GLU A 54 10.99 -5.64 15.50
CA GLU A 54 11.50 -7.00 15.76
C GLU A 54 10.42 -8.06 15.53
N LYS A 55 9.20 -7.84 16.07
CA LYS A 55 8.07 -8.77 15.87
C LYS A 55 7.58 -8.75 14.43
N LEU A 56 7.50 -7.59 13.78
CA LEU A 56 7.08 -7.48 12.39
C LEU A 56 8.02 -8.27 11.48
N HIS A 57 9.34 -8.08 11.62
CA HIS A 57 10.33 -8.81 10.85
C HIS A 57 10.17 -10.33 11.02
N LYS A 58 10.03 -10.80 12.25
CA LYS A 58 9.76 -12.21 12.55
C LYS A 58 8.50 -12.73 11.86
N ASN A 59 7.37 -12.03 12.00
CA ASN A 59 6.10 -12.45 11.42
C ASN A 59 6.11 -12.39 9.88
N LEU A 60 6.80 -11.41 9.28
CA LEU A 60 6.99 -11.34 7.82
C LEU A 60 7.81 -12.53 7.33
N PHE A 61 8.91 -12.87 8.01
CA PHE A 61 9.73 -14.01 7.64
C PHE A 61 8.95 -15.33 7.76
N GLU A 62 8.22 -15.52 8.87
CA GLU A 62 7.35 -16.69 9.06
C GLU A 62 6.24 -16.74 8.00
N TYR A 63 5.73 -15.60 7.54
CA TYR A 63 4.71 -15.55 6.49
C TYR A 63 5.29 -15.95 5.15
N TYR A 64 6.48 -15.45 4.83
CA TYR A 64 7.22 -15.80 3.63
C TYR A 64 7.59 -17.28 3.57
N THR A 65 7.98 -17.88 4.70
CA THR A 65 8.34 -19.31 4.79
C THR A 65 7.14 -20.23 5.07
N ASN A 66 5.92 -19.69 5.12
CA ASN A 66 4.70 -20.44 5.40
C ASN A 66 4.71 -21.21 6.75
N THR A 67 5.38 -20.64 7.77
CA THR A 67 5.48 -21.19 9.14
C THR A 67 4.69 -20.38 10.16
N THR A 68 3.93 -19.38 9.71
CA THR A 68 3.17 -18.48 10.58
C THR A 68 2.07 -19.23 11.34
N LYS A 69 1.96 -18.96 12.63
CA LYS A 69 0.76 -19.34 13.39
C LYS A 69 -0.38 -18.40 13.02
N ASN A 70 -1.34 -18.88 12.23
CA ASN A 70 -2.48 -18.10 11.74
C ASN A 70 -3.27 -17.46 12.89
N SER A 71 -2.97 -16.19 13.17
CA SER A 71 -3.76 -15.34 14.05
C SER A 71 -4.28 -14.14 13.24
N SER A 72 -5.52 -13.72 13.50
CA SER A 72 -6.12 -12.56 12.82
C SER A 72 -5.27 -11.29 13.00
N VAL A 73 -4.67 -11.11 14.17
CA VAL A 73 -3.77 -10.01 14.51
C VAL A 73 -2.51 -10.05 13.63
N THR A 74 -1.87 -11.22 13.53
CA THR A 74 -0.68 -11.38 12.70
C THR A 74 -0.98 -11.07 11.24
N TYR A 75 -2.06 -11.65 10.73
CA TYR A 75 -2.47 -11.47 9.34
C TYR A 75 -2.77 -10.00 9.01
N TYR A 76 -3.46 -9.28 9.91
CA TYR A 76 -3.76 -7.87 9.73
C TYR A 76 -2.49 -7.02 9.60
N TYR A 77 -1.56 -7.13 10.54
CA TYR A 77 -0.34 -6.33 10.50
C TYR A 77 0.59 -6.75 9.36
N VAL A 78 0.77 -8.05 9.10
CA VAL A 78 1.55 -8.52 7.94
C VAL A 78 0.99 -7.94 6.64
N ARG A 79 -0.33 -7.90 6.45
CA ARG A 79 -0.91 -7.30 5.24
C ARG A 79 -0.68 -5.81 5.09
N HIS A 80 -0.61 -5.08 6.19
CA HIS A 80 -0.41 -3.64 6.15
C HIS A 80 1.06 -3.24 5.95
N PHE A 81 1.99 -4.09 6.38
CA PHE A 81 3.42 -3.77 6.41
C PHE A 81 4.28 -4.63 5.48
N ALA A 82 3.72 -5.66 4.83
CA ALA A 82 4.46 -6.43 3.84
C ALA A 82 4.93 -5.55 2.67
N PRO A 83 6.10 -5.88 2.08
CA PRO A 83 6.61 -5.20 0.90
C PRO A 83 5.55 -5.11 -0.20
N GLN A 84 5.48 -3.96 -0.88
CA GLN A 84 4.57 -3.76 -2.03
C GLN A 84 4.78 -4.82 -3.12
N THR A 85 6.02 -5.28 -3.26
CA THR A 85 6.45 -6.29 -4.22
C THR A 85 5.89 -7.69 -3.96
N TRP A 86 5.34 -7.96 -2.77
CA TRP A 86 4.71 -9.24 -2.43
C TRP A 86 3.30 -9.37 -3.02
N TYR A 87 2.75 -8.28 -3.54
CA TYR A 87 1.42 -8.24 -4.14
C TYR A 87 1.52 -8.19 -5.67
N CYS A 88 0.41 -8.49 -6.34
CA CYS A 88 0.22 -8.23 -7.77
C CYS A 88 1.12 -8.99 -8.74
N ASN A 89 1.81 -10.06 -8.30
CA ASN A 89 2.88 -10.70 -9.09
C ASN A 89 3.86 -9.64 -9.63
N PHE A 90 4.18 -8.66 -8.78
CA PHE A 90 4.94 -7.47 -9.18
C PHE A 90 6.33 -7.84 -9.70
N LYS A 91 6.92 -8.94 -9.22
CA LYS A 91 8.21 -9.43 -9.69
C LYS A 91 8.15 -9.83 -11.16
N GLU A 92 7.10 -10.54 -11.56
CA GLU A 92 6.89 -11.06 -12.90
C GLU A 92 6.41 -9.98 -13.87
N HIS A 93 5.63 -9.02 -13.37
CA HIS A 93 4.97 -7.98 -14.17
C HIS A 93 5.54 -6.58 -13.96
N LYS A 94 6.74 -6.44 -13.38
CA LYS A 94 7.33 -5.14 -13.02
C LYS A 94 7.32 -4.15 -14.18
N ASN A 95 7.62 -4.64 -15.38
CA ASN A 95 7.74 -3.82 -16.58
C ASN A 95 6.40 -3.42 -17.18
N ASP A 96 5.29 -4.00 -16.70
CA ASP A 96 3.95 -3.68 -17.15
C ASP A 96 3.39 -2.45 -16.40
N PHE A 97 4.02 -2.05 -15.29
CA PHE A 97 3.58 -0.93 -14.45
C PHE A 97 4.27 0.39 -14.83
N ILE A 98 3.46 1.45 -14.90
CA ILE A 98 3.93 2.83 -14.80
C ILE A 98 4.18 3.15 -13.32
N PHE A 99 5.35 3.67 -12.98
CA PHE A 99 5.65 4.09 -11.60
C PHE A 99 5.22 5.53 -11.38
N VAL A 100 4.40 5.74 -10.35
CA VAL A 100 3.98 7.04 -9.87
C VAL A 100 4.76 7.33 -8.60
N ASP A 101 5.66 8.31 -8.65
CA ASP A 101 6.39 8.71 -7.46
C ASP A 101 5.48 9.50 -6.52
N TYR A 102 5.43 9.06 -5.27
CA TYR A 102 4.75 9.79 -4.22
C TYR A 102 5.71 10.82 -3.62
N HIS A 103 5.36 12.09 -3.79
CA HIS A 103 6.16 13.19 -3.29
C HIS A 103 5.69 13.64 -1.91
N THR A 104 6.66 13.93 -1.03
CA THR A 104 6.44 14.52 0.29
C THR A 104 6.76 16.02 0.29
N GLY A 105 6.36 16.72 1.36
CA GLY A 105 6.59 18.17 1.52
C GLY A 105 5.44 19.06 1.02
N PRO A 106 5.58 20.39 1.11
CA PRO A 106 4.50 21.35 0.89
C PRO A 106 3.83 21.26 -0.49
N LYS A 107 4.58 20.87 -1.52
CA LYS A 107 4.08 20.66 -2.89
C LYS A 107 3.89 19.18 -3.25
N GLY A 108 4.04 18.27 -2.28
CA GLY A 108 4.04 16.82 -2.52
C GLY A 108 2.75 16.31 -3.16
N ILE A 109 1.60 16.82 -2.69
CA ILE A 109 0.28 16.48 -3.24
C ILE A 109 0.17 16.96 -4.70
N GLU A 110 0.55 18.20 -4.97
CA GLU A 110 0.52 18.79 -6.33
C GLU A 110 1.42 18.01 -7.29
N MET A 111 2.65 17.66 -6.87
CA MET A 111 3.58 16.90 -7.70
C MET A 111 3.07 15.47 -7.95
N THR A 112 2.54 14.80 -6.93
CA THR A 112 1.95 13.46 -7.09
C THR A 112 0.73 13.51 -8.01
N ALA A 113 -0.11 14.53 -7.90
CA ALA A 113 -1.26 14.73 -8.79
C ALA A 113 -0.81 14.90 -10.25
N LYS A 114 0.25 15.69 -10.50
CA LYS A 114 0.82 15.82 -11.85
C LYS A 114 1.33 14.50 -12.44
N GLU A 115 1.88 13.60 -11.63
CA GLU A 115 2.26 12.25 -12.10
C GLU A 115 1.04 11.44 -12.53
N PHE A 116 -0.08 11.56 -11.82
CA PHE A 116 -1.34 10.95 -12.21
C PHE A 116 -1.94 11.58 -13.48
N ASP A 117 -1.91 12.90 -13.58
CA ASP A 117 -2.44 13.63 -14.74
C ASP A 117 -1.74 13.17 -16.03
N ARG A 118 -0.41 12.96 -16.00
CA ARG A 118 0.34 12.39 -17.13
C ARG A 118 -0.17 11.02 -17.58
N ILE A 119 -0.54 10.16 -16.63
CA ILE A 119 -1.09 8.83 -16.95
C ILE A 119 -2.47 8.97 -17.58
N PHE A 120 -3.30 9.86 -17.04
CA PHE A 120 -4.66 10.07 -17.53
C PHE A 120 -4.69 10.75 -18.90
N GLU A 121 -3.85 11.75 -19.15
CA GLU A 121 -3.76 12.44 -20.44
C GLU A 121 -3.28 11.53 -21.56
N GLN A 122 -2.37 10.59 -21.28
CA GLN A 122 -1.84 9.68 -22.29
C GLN A 122 -2.81 8.56 -22.69
N LYS A 123 -3.75 8.19 -21.80
CA LYS A 123 -4.50 6.94 -21.92
C LYS A 123 -6.01 7.08 -21.77
N ALA A 124 -6.53 8.17 -21.23
CA ALA A 124 -7.97 8.38 -21.05
C ALA A 124 -8.55 9.25 -22.18
N PRO A 125 -9.72 8.90 -22.75
CA PRO A 125 -10.49 9.82 -23.57
C PRO A 125 -10.81 11.10 -22.79
N GLN A 126 -10.86 12.26 -23.46
CA GLN A 126 -11.10 13.58 -22.85
C GLN A 126 -12.37 13.65 -21.95
N ASN A 127 -13.32 12.72 -22.13
CA ASN A 127 -14.58 12.68 -21.39
C ASN A 127 -14.56 11.87 -20.07
N THR A 128 -13.47 11.19 -19.71
CA THR A 128 -13.43 10.29 -18.53
C THR A 128 -12.87 10.94 -17.26
N GLN A 129 -12.27 12.12 -17.36
CA GLN A 129 -11.64 12.83 -16.22
C GLN A 129 -12.63 13.25 -15.12
N GLN A 130 -13.94 13.28 -15.42
CA GLN A 130 -14.98 13.61 -14.45
C GLN A 130 -15.37 12.44 -13.51
N LEU A 131 -14.91 11.22 -13.79
CA LEU A 131 -15.35 10.01 -13.08
C LEU A 131 -14.35 9.47 -12.05
N ILE A 132 -13.21 10.14 -11.81
CA ILE A 132 -12.28 9.71 -10.75
C ILE A 132 -13.03 9.80 -9.42
N PRO A 133 -13.44 8.67 -8.79
CA PRO A 133 -14.16 8.74 -7.55
C PRO A 133 -13.23 9.40 -6.55
N LYS A 134 -13.79 10.25 -5.68
CA LYS A 134 -13.12 10.83 -4.51
C LYS A 134 -12.69 9.74 -3.52
N GLN A 135 -11.84 8.81 -3.92
CA GLN A 135 -11.05 7.95 -3.05
C GLN A 135 -9.73 8.65 -2.73
N GLY A 136 -9.81 9.94 -2.44
CA GLY A 136 -8.78 10.62 -1.68
C GLY A 136 -8.80 10.10 -0.25
N GLY A 137 -7.62 9.78 0.28
CA GLY A 137 -7.39 9.90 1.72
C GLY A 137 -7.51 8.64 2.57
N LYS A 138 -7.48 7.43 2.02
CA LYS A 138 -7.07 6.25 2.80
C LYS A 138 -5.95 5.53 2.06
N SER A 139 -4.73 5.68 2.58
CA SER A 139 -3.54 4.92 2.19
C SER A 139 -3.80 3.43 2.48
N SER A 140 -4.62 2.80 1.63
CA SER A 140 -4.80 1.36 1.64
C SER A 140 -3.51 0.74 1.12
N SER A 141 -2.80 0.12 2.06
CA SER A 141 -1.42 -0.38 1.93
C SER A 141 -1.23 -1.54 0.96
N SER A 142 -2.30 -2.06 0.31
CA SER A 142 -2.25 -3.40 -0.29
C SER A 142 -3.25 -3.66 -1.43
N PHE A 143 -3.60 -2.67 -2.25
CA PHE A 143 -4.42 -2.93 -3.46
C PHE A 143 -3.59 -2.76 -4.73
N CYS A 144 -3.54 -3.82 -5.55
CA CYS A 144 -3.18 -3.71 -6.97
C CYS A 144 -4.19 -2.75 -7.60
N ARG A 145 -3.77 -1.52 -7.87
CA ARG A 145 -4.65 -0.54 -8.49
C ARG A 145 -4.55 -0.72 -10.00
N THR A 146 -5.68 -1.07 -10.57
CA THR A 146 -5.88 -1.15 -12.01
C THR A 146 -6.86 -0.05 -12.37
N ILE A 147 -6.56 0.73 -13.40
CA ILE A 147 -7.55 1.61 -13.99
C ILE A 147 -7.89 1.04 -15.37
N THR A 148 -9.16 0.71 -15.53
CA THR A 148 -9.76 0.44 -16.83
C THR A 148 -10.20 1.79 -17.38
N LEU A 149 -9.63 2.20 -18.51
CA LEU A 149 -9.99 3.44 -19.21
C LEU A 149 -10.91 3.13 -20.38
#